data_AF-A0A846NFG8-F1
#
_entry.id   AF-A0A846NFG8-F1
#
_cell.length_a   1.000
_cell.length_b   1.000
_cell.length_c   1.000
_cell.angle_alpha   90.00
_cell.angle_beta   90.00
_cell.angle_gamma   90.00
#
_symmetry.space_group_name_H-M   'P 1'
#
loop_
_entity.id
_entity.type
_entity.pdbx_description
1 polymer ?
#
loop_
_entity_poly.entity_id
_entity_poly.type
_entity_poly.pdbx_seq_one_letter_code
_entity_poly.pdbx_strand_id
1 'polypeptide(L)'
;EFGVDPCYCENCVRAFRDWLKKKYQSIEELNNACGLVFWGQEYGSWDEIYPPKPPFGMHNPSLCLEWRRFCNDSWVRYQQMQVDIIRKYAPHHLITHNFMGLYKELDYFKLAETLDLVSFDYYPRWSAKVDYARSAMAHDVMRSLKKKSYWIMEL
;
A
#
# COMPACT_ATOMS: atom_id res chain seq x y z
N GLU A 1 -11.25 1.92 12.49
CA GLU A 1 -10.70 0.95 11.51
C GLU A 1 -9.34 1.32 10.95
N PHE A 2 -8.89 2.60 10.94
CA PHE A 2 -7.66 2.95 10.22
C PHE A 2 -6.56 3.57 11.08
N GLY A 3 -5.52 2.75 11.23
CA GLY A 3 -4.11 3.10 11.32
C GLY A 3 -3.37 1.92 10.69
N VAL A 4 -3.05 1.98 9.40
CA VAL A 4 -2.18 0.96 8.81
C VAL A 4 -0.74 1.39 9.11
N ASP A 5 -0.30 1.07 10.33
CA ASP A 5 1.06 1.35 10.75
C ASP A 5 2.00 0.30 10.15
N PRO A 6 3.09 0.72 9.49
CA PRO A 6 4.12 -0.20 9.03
C PRO A 6 4.65 -1.05 10.19
N CYS A 7 4.78 -2.35 9.98
CA CYS A 7 5.40 -3.23 10.96
C CYS A 7 6.94 -3.21 10.81
N TYR A 8 7.64 -3.07 11.92
CA TYR A 8 9.10 -2.97 11.98
C TYR A 8 9.77 -4.23 12.58
N CYS A 9 9.05 -5.35 12.65
CA CYS A 9 9.63 -6.60 13.18
C CYS A 9 10.71 -7.17 12.25
N GLU A 10 11.54 -8.07 12.76
CA GLU A 10 12.66 -8.67 12.03
C GLU A 10 12.23 -9.36 10.72
N ASN A 11 11.01 -9.93 10.70
CA ASN A 11 10.46 -10.53 9.48
C ASN A 11 10.23 -9.48 8.39
N CYS A 12 9.72 -8.30 8.75
CA CYS A 12 9.52 -7.19 7.81
C CYS A 12 10.85 -6.59 7.35
N VAL A 13 11.85 -6.49 8.24
CA VAL A 13 13.20 -6.03 7.87
C VAL A 13 13.83 -6.96 6.84
N ARG A 14 13.80 -8.29 7.09
CA ARG A 14 14.32 -9.29 6.15
C ARG A 14 13.59 -9.24 4.81
N ALA A 15 12.25 -9.23 4.84
CA ALA A 15 11.44 -9.16 3.63
C ALA A 15 11.66 -7.86 2.84
N PHE A 16 11.94 -6.74 3.52
CA PHE A 16 12.28 -5.48 2.86
C PHE A 16 13.62 -5.55 2.14
N ARG A 17 14.65 -6.12 2.77
CA ARG A 17 15.95 -6.37 2.12
C ARG A 17 15.79 -7.23 0.88
N ASP A 18 15.02 -8.31 0.96
CA ASP A 18 14.77 -9.20 -0.18
C ASP A 18 13.98 -8.50 -1.30
N TRP A 19 13.03 -7.64 -0.93
CA TRP A 19 12.28 -6.82 -1.88
C TRP A 19 13.20 -5.80 -2.59
N LEU A 20 14.12 -5.15 -1.86
CA LEU A 20 15.11 -4.25 -2.44
C LEU A 20 16.11 -4.99 -3.34
N LYS A 21 16.61 -6.15 -2.92
CA LYS A 21 17.46 -7.02 -3.77
C LYS A 21 16.77 -7.35 -5.08
N LYS A 22 15.49 -7.74 -5.03
CA LYS A 22 14.70 -8.03 -6.24
C LYS A 22 14.50 -6.80 -7.12
N LYS A 23 14.40 -5.60 -6.55
CA LYS A 23 14.18 -4.38 -7.30
C LYS A 23 15.47 -3.83 -7.94
N TYR A 24 16.53 -3.71 -7.16
CA TYR A 24 17.77 -3.02 -7.55
C TYR A 24 18.88 -3.97 -8.01
N GLN A 25 18.77 -5.27 -7.72
CA GLN A 25 19.69 -6.34 -8.12
C GLN A 25 21.12 -6.26 -7.52
N SER A 26 21.63 -5.06 -7.22
CA SER A 26 22.91 -4.84 -6.53
C SER A 26 22.83 -3.69 -5.52
N ILE A 27 23.78 -3.65 -4.57
CA ILE A 27 23.81 -2.60 -3.53
C ILE A 27 24.26 -1.26 -4.11
N GLU A 28 25.12 -1.30 -5.12
CA GLU A 28 25.60 -0.13 -5.86
C GLU A 28 24.45 0.55 -6.61
N GLU A 29 23.57 -0.22 -7.25
CA GLU A 29 22.40 0.32 -7.94
C GLU A 29 21.40 0.95 -6.96
N LEU A 30 21.20 0.35 -5.77
CA LEU A 30 20.42 0.99 -4.70
C LEU A 30 21.05 2.32 -4.27
N ASN A 31 22.36 2.33 -3.99
CA ASN A 31 23.09 3.53 -3.55
C ASN A 31 22.97 4.65 -4.58
N ASN A 32 23.17 4.33 -5.87
CA ASN A 32 23.07 5.27 -6.98
C ASN A 32 21.64 5.80 -7.17
N ALA A 33 20.64 4.91 -7.27
CA ALA A 33 19.25 5.30 -7.54
C ALA A 33 18.61 6.09 -6.39
N CYS A 34 19.01 5.81 -5.14
CA CYS A 34 18.51 6.53 -3.97
C CYS A 34 19.35 7.76 -3.58
N GLY A 35 20.48 8.01 -4.28
CA GLY A 35 21.36 9.13 -4.00
C GLY A 35 22.02 9.06 -2.61
N LEU A 36 22.39 7.86 -2.17
CA LEU A 36 22.85 7.61 -0.79
C LEU A 36 24.25 8.20 -0.49
N VAL A 37 24.97 8.68 -1.50
CA VAL A 37 26.22 9.45 -1.32
C VAL A 37 26.00 10.71 -0.46
N PHE A 38 24.81 11.30 -0.49
CA PHE A 38 24.52 12.48 0.31
C PHE A 38 24.54 12.14 1.80
N TRP A 39 25.36 12.89 2.55
CA TRP A 39 25.63 12.63 3.98
C TRP A 39 26.20 11.23 4.28
N GLY A 40 26.84 10.58 3.30
CA GLY A 40 27.55 9.32 3.52
C GLY A 40 26.64 8.17 3.97
N GLN A 41 25.44 8.08 3.39
CA GLN A 41 24.42 7.08 3.71
C GLN A 41 24.55 5.79 2.86
N GLU A 42 25.63 5.65 2.10
CA GLU A 42 25.87 4.48 1.26
C GLU A 42 25.99 3.21 2.09
N TYR A 43 25.34 2.14 1.62
CA TYR A 43 25.42 0.83 2.24
C TYR A 43 26.50 -0.01 1.56
N GLY A 44 27.31 -0.70 2.36
CA GLY A 44 28.27 -1.70 1.88
C GLY A 44 27.63 -3.08 1.68
N SER A 45 26.51 -3.33 2.35
CA SER A 45 25.81 -4.61 2.29
C SER A 45 24.30 -4.45 2.55
N TRP A 46 23.53 -5.43 2.09
CA TRP A 46 22.07 -5.46 2.33
C TRP A 46 21.71 -5.55 3.81
N ASP A 47 22.59 -6.10 4.64
CA ASP A 47 22.33 -6.32 6.07
C ASP A 47 22.45 -5.06 6.93
N GLU A 48 23.04 -4.00 6.38
CA GLU A 48 23.08 -2.66 6.99
C GLU A 48 21.74 -1.91 6.83
N ILE A 49 20.87 -2.37 5.92
CA ILE A 49 19.62 -1.67 5.63
C ILE A 49 18.60 -1.97 6.72
N TYR A 50 18.08 -0.90 7.32
CA TYR A 50 16.91 -0.92 8.19
C TYR A 50 15.83 -0.01 7.61
N PRO A 51 14.54 -0.38 7.76
CA PRO A 51 13.44 0.50 7.40
C PRO A 51 13.53 1.85 8.13
N PRO A 52 13.30 2.98 7.44
CA PRO A 52 13.24 4.29 8.08
C PRO A 52 12.07 4.32 9.07
N LYS A 53 12.33 4.85 10.26
CA LYS A 53 11.34 4.96 11.33
C LYS A 53 10.85 6.41 11.43
N PRO A 54 9.63 6.66 11.93
CA PRO A 54 9.22 8.02 12.24
C PRO A 54 10.19 8.66 13.25
N PRO A 55 10.50 9.97 13.12
CA PRO A 55 9.96 10.90 12.12
C PRO A 55 10.67 10.82 10.75
N PHE A 56 9.89 10.64 9.67
CA PHE A 56 10.42 10.46 8.31
C PHE A 56 11.17 11.68 7.73
N GLY A 57 10.95 12.88 8.25
CA GLY A 57 11.59 14.11 7.74
C GLY A 57 13.10 14.16 7.91
N MET A 58 13.68 13.25 8.70
CA MET A 58 15.13 13.14 8.92
C MET A 58 15.77 12.01 8.11
N HIS A 59 14.98 11.24 7.36
CA HIS A 59 15.45 10.10 6.59
C HIS A 59 15.52 10.42 5.10
N ASN A 60 16.33 9.66 4.36
CA ASN A 60 16.39 9.76 2.91
C ASN A 60 14.99 9.56 2.31
N PRO A 61 14.48 10.52 1.51
CA PRO A 61 13.12 10.45 0.98
C PRO A 61 12.92 9.27 0.02
N SER A 62 13.94 8.87 -0.73
CA SER A 62 13.91 7.69 -1.59
C SER A 62 13.72 6.44 -0.74
N LEU A 63 14.50 6.26 0.33
CA LEU A 63 14.37 5.09 1.21
C LEU A 63 13.02 5.06 1.94
N CYS A 64 12.50 6.24 2.35
CA CYS A 64 11.14 6.37 2.90
C CYS A 64 10.06 5.91 1.90
N LEU A 65 10.20 6.28 0.63
CA LEU A 65 9.28 5.88 -0.43
C LEU A 65 9.39 4.37 -0.71
N GLU A 66 10.60 3.82 -0.75
CA GLU A 66 10.82 2.38 -0.91
C GLU A 66 10.19 1.57 0.22
N TRP A 67 10.29 2.04 1.46
CA TRP A 67 9.61 1.41 2.60
C TRP A 67 8.08 1.44 2.46
N ARG A 68 7.50 2.59 2.07
CA ARG A 68 6.04 2.71 1.83
C ARG A 68 5.56 1.81 0.70
N ARG A 69 6.34 1.69 -0.39
CA ARG A 69 6.06 0.80 -1.52
C ARG A 69 6.13 -0.66 -1.11
N PHE A 70 7.16 -1.05 -0.35
CA PHE A 70 7.28 -2.40 0.19
C PHE A 70 6.09 -2.78 1.08
N CYS A 71 5.68 -1.90 1.99
CA CYS A 71 4.52 -2.14 2.85
C CYS A 71 3.25 -2.38 2.02
N ASN A 72 3.03 -1.53 1.02
CA ASN A 72 1.92 -1.68 0.08
C ASN A 72 1.94 -2.99 -0.69
N ASP A 73 3.08 -3.35 -1.29
CA ASP A 73 3.21 -4.63 -1.97
C ASP A 73 3.01 -5.81 -1.01
N SER A 74 3.35 -5.66 0.28
CA SER A 74 3.11 -6.70 1.29
C SER A 74 1.62 -6.90 1.59
N TRP A 75 0.86 -5.81 1.72
CA TRP A 75 -0.59 -5.89 1.91
C TRP A 75 -1.30 -6.43 0.67
N VAL A 76 -0.88 -6.01 -0.53
CA VAL A 76 -1.40 -6.55 -1.79
C VAL A 76 -1.13 -8.06 -1.91
N ARG A 77 0.09 -8.52 -1.60
CA ARG A 77 0.41 -9.97 -1.58
C ARG A 77 -0.45 -10.74 -0.57
N TYR A 78 -0.71 -10.15 0.60
CA TYR A 78 -1.55 -10.78 1.61
C TYR A 78 -3.01 -10.91 1.15
N GLN A 79 -3.58 -9.89 0.51
CA GLN A 79 -4.90 -10.00 -0.11
C GLN A 79 -4.88 -11.05 -1.23
N GLN A 80 -3.85 -11.04 -2.08
CA GLN A 80 -3.76 -11.96 -3.21
C GLN A 80 -3.77 -13.42 -2.75
N MET A 81 -3.07 -13.75 -1.67
CA MET A 81 -3.12 -15.08 -1.06
C MET A 81 -4.57 -15.53 -0.76
N GLN A 82 -5.40 -14.63 -0.22
CA GLN A 82 -6.81 -14.94 0.07
C GLN A 82 -7.63 -15.07 -1.21
N VAL A 83 -7.42 -14.17 -2.17
CA VAL A 83 -8.06 -14.22 -3.50
C VAL A 83 -7.78 -15.57 -4.17
N ASP A 84 -6.53 -16.02 -4.19
CA ASP A 84 -6.12 -17.28 -4.80
C ASP A 84 -6.80 -18.50 -4.14
N ILE A 85 -6.89 -18.50 -2.79
CA ILE A 85 -7.58 -19.54 -2.03
C ILE A 85 -9.07 -19.56 -2.37
N ILE A 86 -9.74 -18.39 -2.35
CA ILE A 86 -11.17 -18.30 -2.66
C ILE A 86 -11.43 -18.72 -4.10
N ARG A 87 -10.60 -18.32 -5.07
CA ARG A 87 -10.72 -18.74 -6.46
C ARG A 87 -10.59 -20.24 -6.65
N LYS A 88 -9.74 -20.89 -5.85
CA LYS A 88 -9.57 -22.35 -5.87
C LYS A 88 -10.81 -23.09 -5.39
N TYR A 89 -11.46 -22.63 -4.31
CA TYR A 89 -12.54 -23.38 -3.65
C TYR A 89 -13.96 -22.85 -3.93
N ALA A 90 -14.09 -21.61 -4.35
CA ALA A 90 -15.34 -20.91 -4.63
C ALA A 90 -15.25 -20.10 -5.94
N PRO A 91 -14.96 -20.75 -7.09
CA PRO A 91 -14.58 -20.06 -8.33
C PRO A 91 -15.65 -19.12 -8.91
N HIS A 92 -16.93 -19.34 -8.56
CA HIS A 92 -18.06 -18.54 -9.05
C HIS A 92 -18.50 -17.42 -8.11
N HIS A 93 -17.88 -17.28 -6.93
CA HIS A 93 -18.25 -16.24 -5.97
C HIS A 93 -17.54 -14.93 -6.29
N LEU A 94 -18.24 -13.82 -6.05
CA LEU A 94 -17.67 -12.49 -6.16
C LEU A 94 -16.72 -12.22 -4.99
N ILE A 95 -15.56 -11.65 -5.30
CA ILE A 95 -14.55 -11.24 -4.32
C ILE A 95 -14.41 -9.72 -4.38
N THR A 96 -14.54 -9.07 -3.23
CA THR A 96 -14.39 -7.63 -3.06
C THR A 96 -13.62 -7.34 -1.77
N HIS A 97 -13.27 -6.08 -1.55
CA HIS A 97 -12.71 -5.55 -0.32
C HIS A 97 -13.39 -4.22 -0.02
N ASN A 98 -13.68 -3.93 1.26
CA ASN A 98 -14.21 -2.65 1.69
C ASN A 98 -13.09 -1.61 1.83
N PHE A 99 -12.97 -0.77 0.80
CA PHE A 99 -12.06 0.38 0.78
C PHE A 99 -12.60 1.54 1.64
N MET A 100 -11.84 2.63 1.77
CA MET A 100 -12.08 3.68 2.78
C MET A 100 -12.18 5.08 2.17
N GLY A 101 -12.63 5.17 0.92
CA GLY A 101 -12.74 6.43 0.19
C GLY A 101 -11.38 7.06 -0.12
N LEU A 102 -11.03 8.16 0.55
CA LEU A 102 -9.81 8.94 0.26
C LEU A 102 -8.63 8.60 1.17
N TYR A 103 -8.55 7.36 1.66
CA TYR A 103 -7.40 6.90 2.44
C TYR A 103 -6.21 6.62 1.52
N LYS A 104 -5.11 7.35 1.74
CA LYS A 104 -3.97 7.44 0.82
C LYS A 104 -2.80 6.52 1.13
N GLU A 105 -2.79 5.87 2.30
CA GLU A 105 -1.63 5.06 2.71
C GLU A 105 -1.60 3.69 2.00
N LEU A 106 -2.72 3.29 1.38
CA LEU A 106 -2.85 2.09 0.56
C LEU A 106 -2.91 2.42 -0.94
N ASP A 107 -2.20 1.64 -1.74
CA ASP A 107 -2.29 1.65 -3.20
C ASP A 107 -3.53 0.85 -3.63
N TYR A 108 -4.64 1.57 -3.71
CA TYR A 108 -5.93 0.99 -4.08
C TYR A 108 -5.97 0.46 -5.52
N PHE A 109 -5.14 1.00 -6.42
CA PHE A 109 -5.13 0.53 -7.80
C PHE A 109 -4.55 -0.89 -7.88
N LYS A 110 -3.43 -1.14 -7.19
CA LYS A 110 -2.89 -2.51 -7.07
C LYS A 110 -3.84 -3.43 -6.31
N LEU A 111 -4.42 -2.95 -5.21
CA LEU A 111 -5.28 -3.78 -4.37
C LEU A 111 -6.58 -4.18 -5.08
N ALA A 112 -7.12 -3.33 -5.96
CA ALA A 112 -8.35 -3.61 -6.69
C ALA A 112 -8.17 -4.47 -7.95
N GLU A 113 -6.92 -4.72 -8.40
CA GLU A 113 -6.63 -5.35 -9.68
C GLU A 113 -7.29 -6.73 -9.81
N THR A 114 -7.15 -7.58 -8.78
CA THR A 114 -7.60 -8.98 -8.81
C THR A 114 -8.98 -9.23 -8.18
N LEU A 115 -9.62 -8.19 -7.64
CA LEU A 115 -11.00 -8.25 -7.15
C LEU A 115 -12.00 -8.28 -8.33
N ASP A 116 -13.23 -8.74 -8.10
CA ASP A 116 -14.29 -8.70 -9.14
C ASP A 116 -14.93 -7.32 -9.24
N LEU A 117 -15.18 -6.71 -8.08
CA LEU A 117 -15.75 -5.38 -7.93
C LEU A 117 -15.03 -4.63 -6.81
N VAL A 118 -15.30 -3.33 -6.75
CA VAL A 118 -14.81 -2.45 -5.68
C VAL A 118 -16.00 -2.15 -4.78
N SER A 119 -15.77 -2.17 -3.48
CA SER A 119 -16.73 -1.71 -2.49
C SER A 119 -16.06 -0.79 -1.50
N PHE A 120 -16.76 0.15 -0.87
CA PHE A 120 -16.13 0.97 0.16
C PHE A 120 -17.12 1.41 1.21
N ASP A 121 -16.56 1.84 2.34
CA ASP A 121 -17.33 2.28 3.49
C ASP A 121 -17.49 3.80 3.42
N TYR A 122 -18.75 4.23 3.38
CA TYR A 122 -19.10 5.64 3.24
C TYR A 122 -19.84 6.12 4.48
N TYR A 123 -19.09 6.72 5.40
CA TYR A 123 -19.63 7.31 6.62
C TYR A 123 -19.65 8.85 6.52
N PRO A 124 -20.71 9.46 5.94
CA PRO A 124 -20.87 10.90 6.00
C PRO A 124 -21.03 11.30 7.47
N ARG A 125 -20.30 12.33 7.91
CA ARG A 125 -20.49 12.85 9.28
C ARG A 125 -21.87 13.50 9.37
N TRP A 126 -22.86 12.75 9.84
CA TRP A 126 -24.25 13.17 9.96
C TRP A 126 -24.46 14.42 10.84
N SER A 127 -23.54 14.67 11.80
CA SER A 127 -23.59 15.84 12.69
C SER A 127 -22.80 17.06 12.19
N ALA A 128 -22.10 16.95 11.06
CA ALA A 128 -21.28 18.03 10.50
C ALA A 128 -21.79 18.46 9.13
N LYS A 129 -21.42 19.68 8.70
CA LYS A 129 -21.66 20.12 7.33
C LYS A 129 -20.99 19.12 6.37
N VAL A 130 -21.80 18.44 5.57
CA VAL A 130 -21.31 17.47 4.58
C VAL A 130 -20.49 18.21 3.52
N ASP A 131 -19.27 17.74 3.31
CA ASP A 131 -18.46 18.14 2.16
C ASP A 131 -18.85 17.27 0.97
N TYR A 132 -19.79 17.77 0.16
CA TYR A 132 -20.29 17.09 -1.03
C TYR A 132 -19.19 16.86 -2.06
N ALA A 133 -18.23 17.78 -2.20
CA ALA A 133 -17.15 17.66 -3.17
C ALA A 133 -16.19 16.53 -2.78
N ARG A 134 -15.81 16.46 -1.50
CA ARG A 134 -14.98 15.36 -0.98
C ARG A 134 -15.70 14.02 -1.06
N SER A 135 -17.01 14.00 -0.80
CA SER A 135 -17.83 12.79 -0.93
C SER A 135 -17.86 12.31 -2.37
N ALA A 136 -18.21 13.19 -3.31
CA ALA A 136 -18.21 12.88 -4.75
C ALA A 136 -16.84 12.39 -5.22
N MET A 137 -15.75 13.02 -4.79
CA MET A 137 -14.39 12.59 -5.09
C MET A 137 -14.11 11.17 -4.57
N ALA A 138 -14.53 10.83 -3.34
CA ALA A 138 -14.37 9.47 -2.81
C ALA A 138 -15.07 8.44 -3.71
N HIS A 139 -16.33 8.70 -4.08
CA HIS A 139 -17.09 7.86 -5.00
C HIS A 139 -16.42 7.73 -6.38
N ASP A 140 -15.90 8.84 -6.93
CA ASP A 140 -15.21 8.86 -8.21
C ASP A 140 -13.91 8.05 -8.18
N VAL A 141 -13.12 8.17 -7.11
CA VAL A 141 -11.90 7.36 -6.91
C VAL A 141 -12.28 5.88 -6.88
N MET A 142 -13.26 5.46 -6.09
CA MET A 142 -13.67 4.04 -6.01
C MET A 142 -14.15 3.50 -7.37
N ARG A 143 -14.96 4.28 -8.10
CA ARG A 143 -15.41 3.92 -9.45
C ARG A 143 -14.23 3.76 -10.41
N SER A 144 -13.21 4.62 -10.29
CA SER A 144 -12.07 4.67 -11.21
C SER A 144 -11.14 3.47 -11.11
N LEU A 145 -11.07 2.80 -9.94
CA LEU A 145 -10.14 1.68 -9.70
C LEU A 145 -10.35 0.51 -10.67
N LYS A 146 -11.62 0.19 -10.99
CA LYS A 146 -11.97 -0.86 -11.97
C LYS A 146 -12.72 -0.33 -13.20
N LYS A 147 -13.02 0.99 -13.25
CA LYS A 147 -13.82 1.63 -14.30
C LYS A 147 -15.18 0.93 -14.53
N LYS A 148 -15.79 0.47 -13.43
CA LYS A 148 -17.08 -0.24 -13.38
C LYS A 148 -17.91 0.30 -12.22
N SER A 149 -19.16 -0.13 -12.13
CA SER A 149 -19.98 0.08 -10.93
C SER A 149 -19.28 -0.51 -9.69
N TYR A 150 -19.52 0.12 -8.55
CA TYR A 150 -18.96 -0.25 -7.24
C TYR A 150 -20.10 -0.34 -6.22
N TRP A 151 -19.83 -0.91 -5.05
CA TRP A 151 -20.79 -0.97 -3.94
C TRP A 151 -20.40 -0.02 -2.81
N ILE A 152 -21.41 0.45 -2.09
CA ILE A 152 -21.22 0.98 -0.73
C ILE A 152 -21.46 -0.22 0.17
N MET A 153 -20.40 -0.74 0.80
CA MET A 153 -20.52 -1.92 1.66
C MET A 153 -21.13 -1.53 3.01
N GLU A 154 -20.67 -0.40 3.54
CA GLU A 154 -21.12 0.15 4.81
C GLU A 154 -21.55 1.63 4.60
N LEU A 155 -22.69 2.01 5.19
CA LEU A 155 -23.31 3.34 5.10
C LEU A 155 -23.81 3.80 6.47
#